data_AF-A0A1F6RXU3-F1
#
_entry.id   AF-A0A1F6RXU3-F1
#
_cell.length_a   1.000
_cell.length_b   1.000
_cell.length_c   1.000
_cell.angle_alpha   90.00
_cell.angle_beta   90.00
_cell.angle_gamma   90.00
#
_symmetry.space_group_name_H-M   'P 1'
#
loop_
_entity.id
_entity.type
_entity.pdbx_description
1 polymer ?
#
loop_
_entity_poly.entity_id
_entity_poly.type
_entity_poly.pdbx_seq_one_letter_code
_entity_poly.pdbx_strand_id
1 'polypeptide(L)'
;MTLESQRQDSYDEFLTVQEASKLLKTTPKTLYTYLSNSGVYNGKARKRLPQKVYRKLGRKVLFMRNELISWIKSGAELVDSQEEK
;
A
#
# COMPACT_ATOMS: atom_id res chain seq x y z
N MET A 1 -36.93 -17.90 -3.25
CA MET A 1 -35.49 -18.15 -3.39
C MET A 1 -34.88 -16.99 -4.16
N THR A 2 -34.05 -16.19 -3.48
CA THR A 2 -32.97 -15.31 -4.00
C THR A 2 -32.47 -14.54 -2.75
N LEU A 3 -31.57 -15.06 -1.93
CA LEU A 3 -30.10 -15.14 -2.09
C LEU A 3 -29.45 -13.83 -2.57
N GLU A 4 -29.39 -12.82 -1.70
CA GLU A 4 -28.27 -11.87 -1.61
C GLU A 4 -28.02 -11.60 -0.11
N SER A 5 -27.44 -12.56 0.63
CA SER A 5 -25.99 -12.68 0.82
C SER A 5 -25.29 -11.38 1.24
N GLN A 6 -25.40 -11.08 2.53
CA GLN A 6 -24.29 -10.85 3.47
C GLN A 6 -23.19 -9.80 3.15
N ARG A 7 -23.02 -8.91 4.15
CA ARG A 7 -21.79 -8.23 4.63
C ARG A 7 -21.37 -6.95 3.90
N GLN A 8 -21.98 -5.83 4.28
CA GLN A 8 -21.46 -4.49 4.01
C GLN A 8 -20.98 -3.80 5.30
N ASP A 9 -20.29 -4.54 6.18
CA ASP A 9 -19.45 -3.95 7.24
C ASP A 9 -18.03 -4.49 7.07
N SER A 10 -17.48 -4.34 5.86
CA SER A 10 -16.03 -4.47 5.73
C SER A 10 -15.45 -3.19 6.32
N TYR A 11 -15.25 -3.18 7.64
CA TYR A 11 -14.39 -2.19 8.29
C TYR A 11 -13.17 -2.01 7.40
N ASP A 12 -12.87 -0.78 7.01
CA ASP A 12 -11.62 -0.41 6.35
C ASP A 12 -10.48 -0.73 7.32
N GLU A 13 -10.10 -2.01 7.35
CA GLU A 13 -9.15 -2.54 8.29
C GLU A 13 -7.78 -1.99 7.93
N PHE A 14 -7.19 -1.28 8.88
CA PHE A 14 -5.84 -0.80 8.75
C PHE A 14 -4.87 -1.94 9.07
N LEU A 15 -3.94 -2.20 8.17
CA LEU A 15 -2.87 -3.16 8.37
C LEU A 15 -1.60 -2.43 8.79
N THR A 16 -0.93 -2.95 9.81
CA THR A 16 0.45 -2.59 10.11
C THR A 16 1.39 -3.02 8.98
N VAL A 17 2.62 -2.51 8.96
CA VAL A 17 3.64 -2.92 7.99
C VAL A 17 3.88 -4.43 8.04
N GLN A 18 3.83 -5.03 9.22
CA GLN A 18 4.04 -6.46 9.47
C GLN A 18 2.90 -7.31 8.89
N GLU A 19 1.65 -6.84 9.02
CA GLU A 19 0.49 -7.52 8.44
C GLU A 19 0.47 -7.36 6.91
N ALA A 20 0.72 -6.16 6.41
CA ALA A 20 0.85 -5.90 4.98
C ALA A 20 1.98 -6.73 4.35
N SER A 21 3.13 -6.88 5.04
CA SER A 21 4.24 -7.68 4.54
C SER A 21 3.88 -9.17 4.46
N LYS A 22 3.12 -9.69 5.43
CA LYS A 22 2.61 -11.06 5.40
C LYS A 22 1.61 -11.25 4.25
N LEU A 23 0.68 -10.30 4.07
CA LEU A 23 -0.30 -10.34 2.99
C LEU A 23 0.37 -10.37 1.61
N LEU A 24 1.38 -9.52 1.40
CA LEU A 24 2.11 -9.36 0.15
C LEU A 24 3.22 -10.40 -0.05
N LYS A 25 3.45 -11.29 0.92
CA LYS A 25 4.58 -12.23 0.93
C LYS A 25 5.93 -11.55 0.66
N THR A 26 6.15 -10.40 1.30
CA THR A 26 7.38 -9.61 1.18
C THR A 26 7.97 -9.28 2.54
N THR A 27 9.12 -8.63 2.59
CA THR A 27 9.73 -8.19 3.85
C THR A 27 9.24 -6.80 4.26
N PRO A 28 9.12 -6.49 5.56
CA PRO A 28 8.85 -5.13 6.02
C PRO A 28 9.85 -4.11 5.45
N LYS A 29 11.12 -4.50 5.33
CA LYS A 29 12.18 -3.68 4.74
C LYS A 29 11.86 -3.31 3.30
N THR A 30 11.40 -4.27 2.50
CA THR A 30 10.96 -4.03 1.11
C THR A 30 9.86 -2.97 1.06
N LEU A 31 8.85 -3.06 1.91
CA LEU A 31 7.77 -2.06 1.99
C LEU A 31 8.29 -0.68 2.34
N TYR A 32 9.18 -0.56 3.34
CA TYR A 32 9.80 0.72 3.67
C TYR A 32 10.59 1.33 2.51
N THR A 33 11.21 0.50 1.66
CA THR A 33 11.90 0.98 0.45
C THR A 33 10.96 1.74 -0.49
N TYR A 34 9.72 1.27 -0.64
CA TYR A 34 8.70 1.91 -1.48
C TYR A 34 7.98 3.08 -0.80
N LEU A 35 8.18 3.28 0.50
CA LEU A 35 7.63 4.41 1.28
C LEU A 35 8.62 5.56 1.45
N SER A 36 9.89 5.34 1.07
CA SER A 36 10.96 6.32 1.17
C SER A 36 10.79 7.41 0.13
N ASN A 37 10.85 8.67 0.58
CA ASN A 37 10.81 9.83 -0.30
C ASN A 37 12.16 10.16 -0.94
N SER A 38 13.21 9.40 -0.60
CA SER A 38 14.56 9.63 -1.07
C SER A 38 15.18 8.37 -1.67
N GLY A 39 16.09 8.59 -2.61
CA GLY A 39 16.91 7.56 -3.22
C GLY A 39 16.82 7.55 -4.74
N VAL A 40 17.92 7.12 -5.34
CA VAL A 40 18.08 6.91 -6.78
C VAL A 40 18.29 5.43 -7.02
N TYR A 41 17.70 4.89 -8.08
CA TYR A 41 17.96 3.56 -8.60
C TYR A 41 18.23 3.67 -10.09
N ASN A 42 19.40 3.25 -10.54
CA ASN A 42 19.85 3.37 -11.95
C ASN A 42 19.68 4.79 -12.53
N GLY A 43 20.08 5.82 -11.78
CA GLY A 43 19.99 7.22 -12.21
C GLY A 43 18.58 7.84 -12.18
N LYS A 44 17.55 7.08 -11.78
CA LYS A 44 16.16 7.57 -11.68
C LYS A 44 15.69 7.62 -10.22
N ALA A 45 14.81 8.55 -9.90
CA ALA A 45 14.20 8.60 -8.58
C ALA A 45 13.44 7.29 -8.31
N ARG A 46 13.53 6.79 -7.07
CA ARG A 46 12.84 5.54 -6.71
C ARG A 46 11.33 5.67 -6.88
N LYS A 47 10.72 4.62 -7.41
CA LYS A 47 9.26 4.51 -7.46
C LYS A 47 8.70 4.22 -6.06
N ARG A 48 7.48 4.67 -5.81
CA ARG A 48 6.82 4.63 -4.51
C ARG A 48 5.49 3.92 -4.57
N LEU A 49 5.00 3.49 -3.41
CA LEU A 49 3.62 3.08 -3.27
C LEU A 49 2.69 4.29 -3.45
N PRO A 50 1.56 4.14 -4.15
CA PRO A 50 0.56 5.20 -4.25
C PRO A 50 0.09 5.64 -2.86
N GLN A 51 -0.04 6.94 -2.62
CA GLN A 51 -0.45 7.46 -1.31
C GLN A 51 -1.86 7.00 -0.90
N LYS A 52 -2.73 6.66 -1.86
CA LYS A 52 -4.06 6.08 -1.57
C LYS A 52 -4.00 4.71 -0.89
N VAL A 53 -2.85 4.04 -0.87
CA VAL A 53 -2.70 2.69 -0.32
C VAL A 53 -2.30 2.71 1.16
N TYR A 54 -1.78 3.84 1.67
CA TYR A 54 -1.32 3.94 3.05
C TYR A 54 -1.53 5.33 3.68
N ARG A 55 -1.41 5.40 5.00
CA ARG A 55 -1.35 6.65 5.78
C ARG A 55 -0.16 6.60 6.72
N LYS A 56 0.54 7.74 6.84
CA LYS A 56 1.63 7.95 7.79
C LYS A 56 1.08 8.68 9.02
N LEU A 57 1.24 8.09 10.20
CA LEU A 57 0.94 8.69 11.51
C LEU A 57 2.28 8.90 12.24
N GLY A 58 2.96 9.98 11.88
CA GLY A 58 4.34 10.22 12.31
C GLY A 58 5.28 9.12 11.79
N ARG A 59 5.90 8.36 12.70
CA ARG A 59 6.80 7.23 12.36
C ARG A 59 6.05 5.92 12.05
N LYS A 60 4.74 5.84 12.33
CA LYS A 60 3.93 4.65 12.06
C LYS A 60 3.32 4.73 10.66
N VAL A 61 3.29 3.60 9.96
CA VAL A 61 2.66 3.45 8.65
C VAL A 61 1.53 2.44 8.78
N LEU A 62 0.35 2.81 8.32
CA LEU A 62 -0.82 1.95 8.24
C LEU A 62 -1.26 1.83 6.78
N PHE A 63 -1.53 0.61 6.34
CA PHE A 63 -2.04 0.30 5.01
C PHE A 63 -3.55 0.15 5.07
N MET A 64 -4.26 0.73 4.10
CA MET A 64 -5.70 0.49 3.95
C MET A 64 -5.87 -0.84 3.23
N ARG A 65 -6.41 -1.86 3.91
CA ARG A 65 -6.49 -3.24 3.36
C ARG A 65 -7.15 -3.28 1.99
N ASN A 66 -8.28 -2.59 1.82
CA ASN A 66 -9.05 -2.58 0.58
C ASN A 66 -8.26 -1.92 -0.56
N GLU A 67 -7.67 -0.75 -0.31
CA GLU A 67 -6.84 -0.04 -1.28
C GLU A 67 -5.58 -0.83 -1.66
N LEU A 68 -4.97 -1.51 -0.68
CA LEU A 68 -3.82 -2.37 -0.91
C LEU A 68 -4.18 -3.55 -1.81
N ILE A 69 -5.30 -4.21 -1.57
CA ILE A 69 -5.78 -5.31 -2.42
C ILE A 69 -6.16 -4.80 -3.81
N SER A 70 -6.84 -3.66 -3.89
CA SER A 70 -7.20 -3.01 -5.17
C SER A 70 -5.97 -2.69 -6.00
N TRP A 71 -4.93 -2.13 -5.37
CA TRP A 71 -3.65 -1.84 -6.01
C TRP A 71 -2.94 -3.10 -6.53
N ILE A 72 -2.95 -4.21 -5.78
CA ILE A 72 -2.40 -5.48 -6.27
C ILE A 72 -3.17 -5.95 -7.51
N LYS A 73 -4.51 -5.90 -7.44
CA LYS A 73 -5.39 -6.31 -8.55
C LYS A 73 -5.21 -5.44 -9.79
N SER A 74 -4.85 -4.18 -9.63
CA SER A 74 -4.56 -3.26 -10.73
C SER A 74 -3.13 -3.39 -11.30
N GLY A 75 -2.40 -4.46 -10.96
CA GLY A 75 -1.05 -4.70 -11.49
C GLY A 75 0.10 -4.18 -10.61
N ALA A 76 -0.19 -3.71 -9.39
CA ALA A 76 0.81 -3.29 -8.40
C ALA A 76 1.76 -2.18 -8.91
N GLU A 77 1.25 -1.24 -9.70
CA GLU A 77 2.04 -0.15 -10.26
C GLU A 77 2.53 0.84 -9.19
N LEU A 78 3.82 1.19 -9.27
CA LEU A 78 4.43 2.16 -8.38
C LEU A 78 4.46 3.53 -9.04
N VAL A 79 4.19 4.58 -8.27
CA VAL A 79 4.20 5.97 -8.74
C VAL A 79 5.61 6.52 -8.74
N ASP A 80 5.91 7.43 -9.67
CA ASP A 80 7.19 8.14 -9.66
C ASP A 80 7.23 9.13 -8.49
N SER A 81 8.44 9.43 -8.00
CA SER A 81 8.65 10.35 -6.86
C SER A 81 8.24 11.81 -7.13
N GLN A 82 7.64 12.11 -8.28
CA GLN A 82 7.35 13.45 -8.80
C GLN A 82 5.85 13.65 -9.04
N GLU A 83 5.04 13.59 -7.98
CA GLU A 83 3.70 14.19 -7.98
C GLU A 83 3.46 14.83 -6.61
N GLU A 84 4.09 15.99 -6.42
CA GLU A 84 3.59 17.04 -5.52
C GLU A 84 3.53 18.31 -6.40
N LYS A 85 2.33 18.62 -6.89
CA LYS A 85 1.93 19.97 -7.29
C LYS A 85 0.96 20.48 -6.23
#